data_AF-K4BQA8-F1
#
_entry.id   AF-K4BQA8-F1
#
_cell.length_a   1.000
_cell.length_b   1.000
_cell.length_c   1.000
_cell.angle_alpha   90.00
_cell.angle_beta   90.00
_cell.angle_gamma   90.00
#
_symmetry.space_group_name_H-M   'P 1'
#
loop_
_entity.id
_entity.type
_entity.pdbx_description
1 polymer ?
#
loop_
_entity_poly.entity_id
_entity_poly.type
_entity_poly.pdbx_seq_one_letter_code
_entity_poly.pdbx_strand_id
1 'polypeptide(L)'
;MGNILARYNPNSEPAIVETVTTKEEPQTELDNLKEEIAVLHRMQSGLLAKKLDGLSFTELQQLEHMLKEGALCIKDHMERKLMGQFESYMPEEEAMTEATILPEQVAMKENFLDEADTSMHLRLAVDTNLKLEPSKSE
;
A
#
# COMPACT_ATOMS: atom_id res chain seq x y z
N MET A 1 -29.59 -44.41 -41.40
CA MET A 1 -29.60 -42.95 -41.14
C MET A 1 -31.04 -42.55 -40.87
N GLY A 2 -31.36 -42.18 -39.62
CA GLY A 2 -32.73 -41.92 -39.18
C GLY A 2 -33.30 -40.65 -39.80
N ASN A 3 -34.52 -40.75 -40.32
CA ASN A 3 -35.17 -39.72 -41.13
C ASN A 3 -35.56 -38.51 -40.25
N ILE A 4 -34.78 -37.42 -40.31
CA ILE A 4 -34.94 -36.19 -39.51
C ILE A 4 -36.33 -35.55 -39.74
N LEU A 5 -36.96 -35.87 -40.88
CA LEU A 5 -38.32 -35.50 -41.25
C LEU A 5 -39.39 -35.96 -40.25
N ALA A 6 -39.16 -37.03 -39.48
CA ALA A 6 -40.13 -37.52 -38.50
C ALA A 6 -40.40 -36.53 -37.34
N ARG A 7 -39.45 -35.64 -37.04
CA ARG A 7 -39.57 -34.66 -35.94
C ARG A 7 -40.56 -33.53 -36.24
N TYR A 8 -40.89 -33.33 -37.51
CA TYR A 8 -41.75 -32.24 -37.96
C TYR A 8 -43.15 -32.72 -38.37
N ASN A 9 -43.51 -33.98 -38.08
CA ASN A 9 -44.86 -34.44 -38.28
C ASN A 9 -45.77 -33.86 -37.18
N PRO A 10 -46.75 -32.99 -37.50
CA PRO A 10 -47.61 -32.36 -36.51
C PRO A 10 -48.54 -33.35 -35.79
N ASN A 11 -48.62 -34.61 -36.24
CA ASN A 11 -49.35 -35.69 -35.59
C ASN A 11 -48.46 -36.62 -34.74
N SER A 12 -47.18 -36.30 -34.54
CA SER A 12 -46.33 -37.08 -33.63
C SER A 12 -46.61 -36.64 -32.19
N GLU A 13 -47.21 -37.53 -31.40
CA GLU A 13 -47.32 -37.33 -29.95
C GLU A 13 -45.92 -37.06 -29.36
N PRO A 14 -45.79 -36.11 -28.42
CA PRO A 14 -44.52 -35.85 -27.78
C PRO A 14 -44.15 -37.09 -26.97
N ALA A 15 -43.06 -37.74 -27.34
CA ALA A 15 -42.40 -38.71 -26.47
C ALA A 15 -42.10 -37.97 -25.16
N ILE A 16 -42.82 -38.34 -24.10
CA ILE A 16 -42.61 -37.84 -22.74
C ILE A 16 -41.20 -38.27 -22.36
N VAL A 17 -40.26 -37.35 -22.54
CA VAL A 17 -38.96 -37.44 -21.89
C VAL A 17 -39.27 -37.18 -20.42
N GLU A 18 -39.29 -38.26 -19.66
CA GLU A 18 -39.33 -38.26 -18.20
C GLU A 18 -38.05 -37.55 -17.73
N THR A 19 -38.13 -36.22 -17.70
CA THR A 19 -37.13 -35.36 -17.09
C THR A 19 -37.34 -35.51 -15.59
N VAL A 20 -36.63 -36.49 -15.01
CA VAL A 20 -36.35 -36.54 -13.59
C VAL A 20 -35.67 -35.21 -13.25
N THR A 21 -36.51 -34.25 -12.86
CA THR A 21 -36.13 -32.92 -12.45
C THR A 21 -35.68 -33.06 -11.01
N THR A 22 -34.36 -33.19 -10.82
CA THR A 22 -33.66 -33.02 -9.55
C THR A 22 -34.00 -31.64 -8.99
N LYS A 23 -35.03 -31.59 -8.14
CA LYS A 23 -35.50 -30.38 -7.44
C LYS A 23 -34.84 -30.22 -6.05
N GLU A 24 -33.93 -31.13 -5.69
CA GLU A 24 -33.37 -31.28 -4.34
C GLU A 24 -32.00 -30.61 -4.13
N GLU A 25 -31.19 -30.42 -5.18
CA GLU A 25 -29.86 -29.79 -5.04
C GLU A 25 -29.86 -28.34 -4.52
N PRO A 26 -30.65 -27.39 -5.08
CA PRO A 26 -30.54 -25.99 -4.68
C PRO A 26 -31.07 -25.73 -3.26
N GLN A 27 -32.01 -26.55 -2.78
CA GLN A 27 -32.53 -26.45 -1.42
C GLN A 27 -31.51 -26.95 -0.40
N THR A 28 -30.81 -28.05 -0.74
CA THR A 28 -29.76 -28.64 0.11
C THR A 28 -28.57 -27.70 0.25
N GLU A 29 -28.12 -27.07 -0.85
CA GLU A 29 -27.04 -26.08 -0.81
C GLU A 29 -27.42 -24.84 0.02
N LEU A 30 -28.65 -24.34 -0.14
CA LEU A 30 -29.16 -23.23 0.65
C LEU A 30 -29.16 -23.55 2.16
N ASP A 31 -29.61 -24.75 2.51
CA ASP A 31 -29.69 -25.17 3.91
C ASP A 31 -28.29 -25.40 4.51
N ASN A 32 -27.33 -25.94 3.74
CA ASN A 32 -25.93 -26.01 4.13
C ASN A 32 -25.33 -24.61 4.37
N LEU A 33 -25.62 -23.64 3.49
CA LEU A 33 -25.11 -22.28 3.64
C LEU A 33 -25.68 -21.59 4.88
N LYS A 34 -26.97 -21.82 5.21
CA LYS A 34 -27.58 -21.30 6.44
C LYS A 34 -26.91 -21.89 7.68
N GLU A 35 -26.58 -23.18 7.66
CA GLU A 35 -25.87 -23.83 8.76
C GLU A 35 -24.47 -23.23 8.95
N GLU A 36 -23.73 -23.06 7.86
CA GLU A 36 -22.40 -22.42 7.90
C GLU A 36 -22.47 -21.00 8.47
N ILE A 37 -23.44 -20.18 8.02
CA ILE A 37 -23.67 -18.84 8.56
C ILE A 37 -23.97 -18.90 10.07
N ALA A 38 -24.77 -19.86 10.52
CA ALA A 38 -25.09 -20.02 11.94
C ALA A 38 -23.83 -20.37 12.76
N VAL A 39 -22.97 -21.24 12.24
CA VAL A 39 -21.68 -21.60 12.85
C VAL A 39 -20.76 -20.38 12.92
N LEU A 40 -20.61 -19.64 11.82
CA LEU A 40 -19.79 -18.44 11.75
C LEU A 40 -20.26 -17.36 12.74
N HIS A 41 -21.57 -17.10 12.81
CA HIS A 41 -22.14 -16.17 13.78
C HIS A 41 -21.91 -16.59 15.23
N ARG A 42 -21.95 -17.90 15.53
CA ARG A 42 -21.65 -18.41 16.86
C ARG A 42 -20.18 -18.17 17.22
N MET A 43 -19.26 -18.49 16.30
CA MET A 43 -17.82 -18.25 16.50
C MET A 43 -17.52 -16.76 16.67
N GLN A 44 -18.09 -15.91 15.80
CA GLN A 44 -17.95 -14.45 15.89
C GLN A 44 -18.47 -13.90 17.22
N SER A 45 -19.61 -14.40 17.71
CA SER A 45 -20.13 -14.00 19.01
C SER A 45 -19.12 -14.28 20.12
N GLY A 46 -18.51 -15.48 20.11
CA GLY A 46 -17.45 -15.83 21.04
C GLY A 46 -16.24 -14.90 20.93
N LEU A 47 -15.74 -14.65 19.73
CA LEU A 47 -14.62 -13.71 19.49
C LEU A 47 -14.93 -12.28 19.95
N LEU A 48 -16.19 -11.88 19.98
CA LEU A 48 -16.65 -10.60 20.52
C LEU A 48 -16.95 -10.65 22.04
N ALA A 49 -16.54 -11.71 22.73
CA ALA A 49 -16.81 -11.98 24.14
C ALA A 49 -18.32 -12.00 24.50
N LYS A 50 -19.16 -12.38 23.54
CA LYS A 50 -20.62 -12.51 23.71
C LYS A 50 -21.02 -13.98 23.72
N LYS A 51 -22.06 -14.32 24.48
CA LYS A 51 -22.65 -15.67 24.54
C LYS A 51 -21.60 -16.75 24.83
N LEU A 52 -20.79 -16.52 25.87
CA LEU A 52 -19.78 -17.47 26.34
C LEU A 52 -20.38 -18.57 27.23
N ASP A 53 -21.64 -18.42 27.64
CA ASP A 53 -22.37 -19.41 28.42
C ASP A 53 -22.45 -20.74 27.67
N GLY A 54 -22.16 -21.84 28.37
CA GLY A 54 -22.18 -23.18 27.80
C GLY A 54 -20.91 -23.59 27.07
N LEU A 55 -19.88 -22.73 27.00
CA LEU A 55 -18.54 -23.15 26.60
C LEU A 55 -17.83 -23.85 27.75
N SER A 56 -17.13 -24.93 27.42
CA SER A 56 -16.19 -25.60 28.32
C SER A 56 -14.95 -24.74 28.57
N PHE A 57 -14.22 -25.04 29.65
CA PHE A 57 -12.96 -24.37 29.95
C PHE A 57 -11.95 -24.46 28.80
N THR A 58 -11.87 -25.61 28.13
CA THR A 58 -10.98 -25.83 26.98
C THR A 58 -11.35 -24.96 25.78
N GLU A 59 -12.64 -24.80 25.50
CA GLU A 59 -13.11 -23.92 24.42
C GLU A 59 -12.84 -22.45 24.74
N LEU A 60 -13.01 -22.05 26.00
CA LEU A 60 -12.65 -20.70 26.46
C LEU A 60 -11.15 -20.44 26.35
N GLN A 61 -10.31 -21.42 26.71
CA GLN A 61 -8.86 -21.30 26.57
C GLN A 61 -8.42 -21.19 25.10
N GLN A 62 -9.05 -21.96 24.21
CA GLN A 62 -8.81 -21.83 22.77
C GLN A 62 -9.24 -20.47 22.23
N LEU A 63 -10.39 -19.97 22.68
CA LEU A 63 -10.89 -18.65 22.32
C LEU A 63 -9.94 -17.54 22.78
N GLU A 64 -9.45 -17.61 24.03
CA GLU A 64 -8.45 -16.70 24.57
C GLU A 64 -7.17 -16.71 23.73
N HIS A 65 -6.67 -17.90 23.40
CA HIS A 65 -5.48 -18.05 22.55
C HIS A 65 -5.69 -17.40 21.18
N MET A 66 -6.80 -17.67 20.50
CA MET A 66 -7.11 -17.07 19.20
C MET A 66 -7.18 -15.54 19.27
N LEU A 67 -7.79 -14.99 20.32
CA LEU A 67 -7.89 -13.55 20.51
C LEU A 67 -6.52 -12.91 20.76
N LYS A 68 -5.67 -13.57 21.55
CA LYS A 68 -4.31 -13.12 21.82
C LYS A 68 -3.47 -13.07 20.55
N GLU A 69 -3.45 -14.16 19.79
CA GLU A 69 -2.71 -14.24 18.52
C GLU A 69 -3.26 -13.24 17.49
N GLY A 70 -4.60 -13.11 17.40
CA GLY A 70 -5.23 -12.12 16.54
C GLY A 70 -4.85 -10.68 16.90
N ALA A 71 -4.83 -10.36 18.19
CA ALA A 71 -4.40 -9.05 18.68
C ALA A 71 -2.93 -8.76 18.36
N LEU A 72 -2.04 -9.75 18.52
CA LEU A 72 -0.63 -9.63 18.14
C LEU A 72 -0.47 -9.37 16.64
N CYS A 73 -1.19 -10.13 15.80
CA CYS A 73 -1.16 -9.96 14.34
C CYS A 73 -1.64 -8.56 13.92
N ILE A 74 -2.72 -8.05 14.52
CA ILE A 74 -3.23 -6.70 14.26
C ILE A 74 -2.19 -5.65 14.66
N LYS A 75 -1.59 -5.80 15.85
CA LYS A 75 -0.55 -4.90 16.35
C LYS A 75 0.65 -4.87 15.41
N ASP A 76 1.19 -6.02 15.02
CA ASP A 76 2.33 -6.12 14.11
C ASP A 76 2.00 -5.57 12.70
N HIS A 77 0.76 -5.70 12.23
CA HIS A 77 0.31 -5.07 11.00
C HIS A 77 0.28 -3.54 11.11
N MET A 78 -0.26 -3.01 12.22
CA MET A 78 -0.30 -1.57 12.49
C MET A 78 1.09 -0.98 12.64
N GLU A 79 1.98 -1.64 13.38
CA GLU A 79 3.38 -1.23 13.56
C GLU A 79 4.12 -1.16 12.21
N ARG A 80 3.99 -2.19 11.36
CA ARG A 80 4.58 -2.16 10.01
C ARG A 80 4.02 -1.05 9.15
N LYS A 81 2.72 -0.81 9.20
CA LYS A 81 2.08 0.27 8.44
C LYS A 81 2.58 1.63 8.90
N LEU A 82 2.70 1.83 10.21
CA LEU A 82 3.21 3.07 10.80
C LEU A 82 4.68 3.29 10.45
N MET A 83 5.52 2.24 10.56
CA MET A 83 6.93 2.32 10.20
C MET A 83 7.10 2.66 8.70
N GLY A 84 6.34 2.01 7.82
CA GLY A 84 6.37 2.33 6.39
C GLY A 84 5.95 3.78 6.08
N GLN A 85 5.05 4.37 6.88
CA GLN A 85 4.75 5.80 6.76
C GLN A 85 5.94 6.66 7.21
N PHE A 86 6.56 6.36 8.35
CA PHE A 86 7.76 7.08 8.80
C PHE A 86 8.92 7.00 7.80
N GLU A 87 9.18 5.82 7.24
CA GLU A 87 10.21 5.63 6.20
C GLU A 87 9.92 6.43 4.93
N SER A 88 8.64 6.71 4.62
CA SER A 88 8.28 7.56 3.49
C SER A 88 8.54 9.06 3.73
N TYR A 89 8.54 9.50 4.99
CA TYR A 89 8.82 10.90 5.37
C TYR A 89 10.31 11.21 5.47
N MET A 90 11.15 10.23 5.81
CA MET A 90 12.60 10.42 5.94
C MET A 90 13.28 10.95 4.67
N PRO A 91 13.04 10.40 3.47
CA PRO A 91 13.65 10.95 2.26
C PRO A 91 13.08 12.31 1.87
N GLU A 92 11.85 12.66 2.30
CA GLU A 92 11.27 13.99 2.07
C GLU A 92 11.92 15.05 2.97
N GLU A 93 12.18 14.73 4.24
CA GLU A 93 12.91 15.60 5.16
C GLU A 93 14.38 15.75 4.75
N GLU A 94 15.04 14.66 4.37
CA GLU A 94 16.41 14.69 3.83
C GLU A 94 16.47 15.52 2.54
N ALA A 95 15.54 15.33 1.60
CA ALA A 95 15.47 16.14 0.38
C ALA A 95 15.18 17.63 0.68
N MET A 96 14.37 17.93 1.70
CA MET A 96 14.10 19.30 2.13
C MET A 96 15.35 19.95 2.72
N THR A 97 16.10 19.24 3.57
CA THR A 97 17.35 19.76 4.14
C THR A 97 18.42 19.94 3.06
N GLU A 98 18.58 18.98 2.14
CA GLU A 98 19.48 19.10 1.00
C GLU A 98 19.11 20.30 0.10
N ALA A 99 17.82 20.49 -0.19
CA ALA A 99 17.33 21.63 -0.97
C ALA A 99 17.54 22.99 -0.27
N THR A 100 17.64 23.04 1.06
CA THR A 100 17.99 24.27 1.78
C THR A 100 19.50 24.54 1.83
N ILE A 101 20.33 23.48 1.89
CA ILE A 101 21.78 23.59 2.01
C ILE A 101 22.43 23.92 0.66
N LEU A 102 21.93 23.35 -0.45
CA LEU A 102 22.51 23.56 -1.77
C LEU A 102 22.51 25.04 -2.21
N PRO A 103 21.41 25.82 -2.07
CA PRO A 103 21.39 27.24 -2.38
C PRO A 103 22.37 28.07 -1.53
N GLU A 104 22.51 27.73 -0.25
CA GLU A 104 23.44 28.42 0.65
C GLU A 104 24.91 28.16 0.26
N GLN A 105 25.24 26.91 -0.10
CA GLN A 105 26.58 26.59 -0.62
C GLN A 105 26.86 27.24 -1.99
N VAL A 106 25.86 27.33 -2.87
CA VAL A 106 25.99 28.03 -4.15
C VAL A 106 26.24 29.51 -3.91
N ALA A 107 25.42 30.17 -3.08
CA ALA A 107 25.60 31.59 -2.75
C ALA A 107 26.97 31.87 -2.10
N MET A 108 27.46 31.00 -1.22
CA MET A 108 28.79 31.13 -0.62
C MET A 108 29.91 31.02 -1.66
N LYS A 109 29.77 30.11 -2.64
CA LYS A 109 30.74 29.95 -3.73
C LYS A 109 30.70 31.12 -4.71
N GLU A 110 29.53 31.63 -5.04
CA GLU A 110 29.37 32.82 -5.90
C GLU A 110 30.00 34.06 -5.25
N ASN A 111 29.74 34.30 -3.97
CA ASN A 111 30.39 35.39 -3.22
C ASN A 111 31.92 35.26 -3.20
N PHE A 112 32.44 34.04 -3.08
CA PHE A 112 33.89 33.79 -3.09
C PHE A 112 34.52 34.04 -4.47
N LEU A 113 33.81 33.74 -5.55
CA LEU A 113 34.26 34.05 -6.91
C LEU A 113 34.26 35.55 -7.17
N ASP A 114 33.22 36.28 -6.75
CA ASP A 114 33.15 37.73 -6.86
C ASP A 114 34.26 38.45 -6.08
N GLU A 115 34.59 37.93 -4.88
CA GLU A 115 35.70 38.44 -4.07
C GLU A 115 37.08 38.17 -4.71
N ALA A 116 37.25 36.99 -5.33
CA ALA A 116 38.46 36.63 -6.05
C ALA A 116 38.69 37.48 -7.31
N ASP A 117 37.63 37.76 -8.08
CA ASP A 117 37.70 38.62 -9.26
C ASP A 117 37.99 40.07 -8.89
N THR A 118 37.36 40.57 -7.82
CA THR A 118 37.63 41.92 -7.29
C THR A 118 39.10 42.03 -6.83
N SER A 119 39.61 41.01 -6.13
CA SER A 119 41.00 40.94 -5.69
C SER A 119 41.99 40.88 -6.86
N MET A 120 41.67 40.12 -7.91
CA MET A 120 42.48 40.04 -9.14
C MET A 120 42.53 41.38 -9.88
N HIS A 121 41.38 42.06 -10.01
CA HIS A 121 41.31 43.38 -10.65
C HIS A 121 42.09 44.44 -9.86
N LEU A 122 42.02 44.44 -8.53
CA LEU A 122 42.83 45.32 -7.70
C LEU A 122 44.33 45.06 -7.88
N ARG A 123 44.73 43.78 -7.96
CA ARG A 123 46.15 43.41 -8.16
C ARG A 123 46.68 43.86 -9.53
N LEU A 124 45.90 43.67 -10.58
CA LEU A 124 46.22 44.15 -11.94
C LEU A 124 46.29 45.69 -12.01
N ALA A 125 45.42 46.39 -11.28
CA ALA A 125 45.43 47.86 -11.22
C ALA A 125 46.66 48.40 -10.47
N VAL A 126 47.14 47.70 -9.45
CA VAL A 126 48.39 48.07 -8.74
C VAL A 126 49.61 47.82 -9.63
N ASP A 127 49.66 46.69 -10.34
CA ASP A 127 50.77 46.34 -11.23
C ASP A 127 50.89 47.28 -12.44
N THR A 128 49.78 47.84 -12.92
CA THR A 128 49.79 48.85 -13.99
C THR A 128 50.21 50.23 -13.49
N ASN A 129 49.82 50.63 -12.27
CA ASN A 129 50.25 51.89 -11.66
C ASN A 129 51.74 51.91 -11.28
N LEU A 130 52.33 50.78 -10.89
CA LEU A 130 53.78 50.65 -10.65
C LEU A 130 54.61 50.76 -11.94
N LYS A 131 54.00 50.65 -13.12
CA LYS A 131 54.66 50.71 -14.43
C LYS A 131 54.64 52.11 -15.06
N LEU A 132 54.05 53.09 -14.37
CA LEU A 132 53.88 54.47 -14.82
C LEU A 132 54.57 55.45 -13.85
N GLU A 133 55.82 55.17 -13.47
CA GLU A 133 56.71 56.23 -12.97
C GLU A 133 57.36 56.91 -14.18
N PRO A 134 57.05 58.18 -14.49
CA PRO A 134 57.70 58.87 -15.58
C PRO A 134 59.15 59.17 -15.18
N SER A 135 60.10 58.55 -15.88
CA SER A 135 61.48 59.03 -15.94
C SER A 135 61.46 60.52 -16.28
N LYS A 136 61.67 61.36 -15.27
CA LYS A 136 61.89 62.79 -15.46
C LYS A 136 63.10 62.96 -16.36
N SER A 137 62.87 63.62 -17.49
CA SER A 137 63.89 64.15 -18.37
C SER A 137 64.74 65.16 -17.61
N GLU A 138 66.06 64.96 -17.62
CA GLU A 138 67.07 66.01 -17.45
C GLU A 138 67.80 66.21 -18.79
#